data_AF-A0A7C1N3J8-F1
#
_entry.id   AF-A0A7C1N3J8-F1
#
_cell.length_a   1.000
_cell.length_b   1.000
_cell.length_c   1.000
_cell.angle_alpha   90.00
_cell.angle_beta   90.00
_cell.angle_gamma   90.00
#
_symmetry.space_group_name_H-M   'P 1'
#
loop_
_entity.id
_entity.type
_entity.pdbx_description
1 polymer ?
#
loop_
_entity_poly.entity_id
_entity_poly.type
_entity_poly.pdbx_seq_one_letter_code
_entity_poly.pdbx_strand_id
1 'polypeptide(L)'
;MPKQPWCDELVDFLESQDGYSVCLLTAPNRDNATGKQRWIRKNLPQFYDEKRYLIGPAKSFCASPDSILIDDRGKNCDDFIAAGGRAIVFPAPWNSWSDWKDSLEAVKIRFNIIKRKLLMTETCICKIDRYVEFMPLKIHQGRVDNPNCPVHGV
;
A
#
# COMPACT_ATOMS: atom_id res chain seq x y z
N MET A 1 -6.54 22.83 -16.72
CA MET A 1 -7.07 21.46 -16.85
C MET A 1 -8.35 21.35 -16.02
N PRO A 2 -9.48 20.97 -16.62
CA PRO A 2 -10.71 20.71 -15.85
C PRO A 2 -10.51 19.50 -14.91
N LYS A 3 -11.29 19.47 -13.83
CA LYS A 3 -11.42 18.28 -12.99
C LYS A 3 -12.11 17.18 -13.77
N GLN A 4 -11.61 15.95 -13.65
CA GLN A 4 -12.23 14.79 -14.30
C GLN A 4 -13.58 14.50 -13.64
N PRO A 5 -14.63 14.09 -14.40
CA PRO A 5 -15.97 13.89 -13.84
C PRO A 5 -16.03 12.85 -12.71
N TRP A 6 -15.17 11.82 -12.78
CA TRP A 6 -15.08 10.74 -11.81
C TRP A 6 -14.19 11.06 -10.59
N CYS A 7 -13.56 12.25 -10.55
CA CYS A 7 -12.57 12.59 -9.54
C CYS A 7 -13.14 12.57 -8.12
N ASP A 8 -14.32 13.14 -7.92
CA ASP A 8 -14.93 13.24 -6.59
C ASP A 8 -15.38 11.86 -6.11
N GLU A 9 -16.02 11.08 -6.98
CA GLU A 9 -16.46 9.72 -6.65
C GLU A 9 -15.28 8.80 -6.28
N LEU A 10 -14.13 8.93 -6.95
CA LEU A 10 -12.92 8.19 -6.58
C LEU A 10 -12.40 8.62 -5.21
N VAL A 11 -12.34 9.91 -4.94
CA VAL A 11 -11.89 10.44 -3.65
C VAL A 11 -12.81 9.97 -2.52
N ASP A 12 -14.13 10.10 -2.69
CA ASP A 12 -15.11 9.68 -1.69
C ASP A 12 -15.03 8.17 -1.42
N PHE A 13 -14.85 7.37 -2.47
CA PHE A 13 -14.63 5.94 -2.32
C PHE A 13 -13.38 5.65 -1.47
N LEU A 14 -12.26 6.33 -1.73
CA LEU A 14 -10.99 6.08 -1.03
C LEU A 14 -11.01 6.59 0.42
N GLU A 15 -11.60 7.76 0.67
CA GLU A 15 -11.74 8.34 2.02
C GLU A 15 -12.72 7.54 2.89
N SER A 16 -13.70 6.85 2.29
CA SER A 16 -14.60 5.96 3.03
C SER A 16 -13.97 4.63 3.45
N GLN A 17 -12.71 4.36 3.09
CA GLN A 17 -12.04 3.11 3.44
C GLN A 17 -11.39 3.19 4.82
N ASP A 18 -11.97 2.46 5.79
CA ASP A 18 -11.38 2.31 7.12
C ASP A 18 -9.92 1.82 7.05
N GLY A 19 -9.05 2.48 7.81
CA GLY A 19 -7.62 2.16 7.90
C GLY A 19 -6.76 2.75 6.79
N TYR A 20 -7.33 3.52 5.85
CA TYR A 20 -6.59 4.20 4.79
C TYR A 20 -6.63 5.72 4.99
N SER A 21 -5.57 6.38 4.54
CA SER A 21 -5.53 7.84 4.38
C SER A 21 -5.09 8.16 2.95
N VAL A 22 -5.71 9.18 2.36
CA VAL A 22 -5.44 9.56 0.97
C VAL A 22 -4.41 10.69 0.93
N CYS A 23 -3.39 10.54 0.09
CA CYS A 23 -2.40 11.57 -0.22
C CYS A 23 -2.23 11.71 -1.74
N LEU A 24 -2.27 12.94 -2.25
CA LEU A 24 -2.07 13.20 -3.68
C LEU A 24 -0.57 13.22 -4.01
N LEU A 25 -0.13 12.31 -4.88
CA LEU A 25 1.25 12.28 -5.38
C LEU A 25 1.30 12.76 -6.83
N THR A 26 2.02 13.86 -7.10
CA THR A 26 2.13 14.40 -8.46
C THR A 26 3.54 14.85 -8.80
N ALA A 27 4.00 14.51 -9.99
CA ALA A 27 5.30 14.94 -10.49
C ALA A 27 5.16 16.28 -11.24
N PRO A 28 5.96 17.30 -10.91
CA PRO A 28 6.06 18.50 -11.73
C PRO A 28 6.90 18.24 -12.99
N ASN A 29 6.57 18.93 -14.07
CA ASN A 29 7.55 19.26 -15.11
C ASN A 29 8.24 20.58 -14.72
N ARG A 30 9.38 20.90 -15.36
CA ARG A 30 10.33 21.99 -15.00
C ARG A 30 9.69 23.20 -14.30
N ASP A 31 8.61 23.77 -14.84
CA ASP A 31 8.05 25.04 -14.33
C ASP A 31 6.58 24.96 -13.86
N ASN A 32 6.00 23.75 -13.67
CA ASN A 32 4.55 23.61 -13.42
C ASN A 32 4.14 23.22 -11.99
N ALA A 33 5.08 23.18 -11.03
CA ALA A 33 4.80 22.82 -9.64
C ALA A 33 3.73 23.74 -9.00
N THR A 34 3.87 25.07 -9.18
CA THR A 34 2.91 26.05 -8.66
C THR A 34 1.53 25.94 -9.32
N GLY A 35 1.47 25.53 -10.59
CA GLY A 35 0.24 25.27 -11.31
C GLY A 35 -0.55 24.11 -10.69
N LYS A 36 0.15 23.04 -10.30
CA LYS A 36 -0.44 21.88 -9.62
C LYS A 36 -0.97 22.24 -8.23
N GLN A 37 -0.22 23.00 -7.44
CA GLN A 37 -0.69 23.48 -6.14
C GLN A 37 -1.97 24.33 -6.27
N ARG A 38 -1.98 25.28 -7.22
CA ARG A 38 -3.17 26.10 -7.52
C ARG A 38 -4.36 25.24 -7.96
N TRP A 39 -4.10 24.20 -8.74
CA TRP A 39 -5.14 23.27 -9.17
C TRP A 39 -5.74 22.49 -7.99
N ILE A 40 -4.90 21.96 -7.10
CA ILE A 40 -5.36 21.23 -5.89
C ILE A 40 -6.18 22.18 -5.02
N ARG A 41 -5.65 23.38 -4.72
CA ARG A 41 -6.37 24.40 -3.92
C ARG A 41 -7.77 24.72 -4.46
N LYS A 42 -7.92 24.78 -5.79
CA LYS A 42 -9.19 25.11 -6.44
C LYS A 42 -10.17 23.94 -6.48
N ASN A 43 -9.68 22.73 -6.78
CA ASN A 43 -10.54 21.60 -7.16
C ASN A 43 -10.71 20.56 -6.05
N LEU A 44 -9.76 20.51 -5.12
CA LEU A 44 -9.65 19.55 -4.02
C LEU A 44 -9.15 20.27 -2.75
N PRO A 45 -9.87 21.31 -2.27
CA PRO A 45 -9.41 22.18 -1.19
C PRO A 45 -9.07 21.41 0.09
N GLN A 46 -9.78 20.32 0.40
CA GLN A 46 -9.52 19.47 1.57
C GLN A 46 -8.07 18.94 1.60
N PHE A 47 -7.52 18.55 0.44
CA PHE A 47 -6.13 18.10 0.36
C PHE A 47 -5.14 19.27 0.49
N TYR A 48 -5.50 20.45 -0.03
CA TYR A 48 -4.64 21.63 0.04
C TYR A 48 -4.54 22.20 1.47
N ASP A 49 -5.67 22.29 2.15
CA ASP A 49 -5.77 22.90 3.48
C ASP A 49 -5.11 22.00 4.53
N GLU A 50 -5.35 20.68 4.45
CA GLU A 50 -4.74 19.66 5.33
C GLU A 50 -3.32 19.24 4.91
N LYS A 51 -2.78 19.82 3.83
CA LYS A 51 -1.44 19.51 3.28
C LYS A 51 -1.23 18.03 2.92
N ARG A 52 -2.29 17.33 2.51
CA ARG A 52 -2.27 15.92 2.08
C ARG A 52 -1.87 15.74 0.62
N TYR A 53 -0.74 16.34 0.23
CA TYR A 53 -0.18 16.19 -1.11
C TYR A 53 1.34 16.32 -1.11
N LEU A 54 1.99 15.58 -2.02
CA LEU A 54 3.42 15.66 -2.27
C LEU A 54 3.67 15.95 -3.76
N ILE A 55 4.52 16.94 -4.02
CA ILE A 55 4.93 17.33 -5.37
C ILE A 55 6.37 16.92 -5.57
N GLY A 56 6.60 15.89 -6.39
CA GLY A 56 7.92 15.36 -6.66
C GLY A 56 7.90 14.22 -7.68
N PRO A 57 9.01 13.97 -8.41
CA PRO A 57 9.07 12.92 -9.42
C PRO A 57 9.13 11.51 -8.83
N ALA A 58 9.73 11.35 -7.65
CA ALA A 58 10.05 10.05 -7.07
C ALA A 58 8.93 9.55 -6.15
N LYS A 59 7.82 9.09 -6.73
CA LYS A 59 6.66 8.56 -5.99
C LYS A 59 6.99 7.31 -5.17
N SER A 60 7.99 6.53 -5.60
CA SER A 60 8.46 5.33 -4.92
C SER A 60 8.99 5.57 -3.50
N PHE A 61 9.35 6.80 -3.11
CA PHE A 61 9.69 7.10 -1.70
C PHE A 61 8.51 6.95 -0.74
N CYS A 62 7.28 6.96 -1.26
CA CYS A 62 6.08 6.70 -0.48
C CYS A 62 5.70 5.21 -0.46
N ALA A 63 6.50 4.35 -1.08
CA ALA A 63 6.22 2.93 -1.11
C ALA A 63 6.51 2.29 0.26
N SER A 64 5.56 1.50 0.72
CA SER A 64 5.63 0.64 1.88
C SER A 64 4.75 -0.59 1.68
N PRO A 65 4.97 -1.67 2.46
CA PRO A 65 4.11 -2.83 2.45
C PRO A 65 2.65 -2.57 2.84
N ASP A 66 2.25 -1.34 3.21
CA ASP A 66 0.86 -0.98 3.54
C ASP A 66 0.30 0.12 2.63
N SER A 67 1.11 0.59 1.68
CA SER A 67 0.74 1.64 0.74
C SER A 67 0.21 1.08 -0.58
N ILE A 68 -0.70 1.83 -1.22
CA ILE A 68 -1.21 1.55 -2.56
C ILE A 68 -1.10 2.82 -3.40
N LEU A 69 -0.38 2.74 -4.53
CA LEU A 69 -0.35 3.79 -5.54
C LEU A 69 -1.43 3.56 -6.60
N ILE A 70 -2.26 4.57 -6.89
CA ILE A 70 -3.17 4.57 -8.04
C ILE A 70 -2.62 5.58 -9.05
N ASP A 71 -2.21 5.10 -10.23
CA ASP A 71 -1.56 5.94 -11.25
C ASP A 71 -1.90 5.43 -12.65
N ASP A 72 -2.08 6.33 -13.61
CA ASP A 72 -2.36 5.98 -15.00
C ASP A 72 -1.10 5.55 -15.77
N ARG A 73 0.10 5.86 -15.27
CA ARG A 73 1.35 5.49 -15.91
C ARG A 73 1.88 4.18 -15.33
N GLY A 74 1.78 3.10 -16.10
CA GLY A 74 2.25 1.76 -15.71
C GLY A 74 3.66 1.73 -15.13
N LYS A 75 4.62 2.45 -15.75
CA LYS A 75 5.97 2.57 -15.21
C LYS A 75 6.04 3.10 -13.77
N ASN A 76 5.21 4.08 -13.41
CA ASN A 76 5.18 4.58 -12.03
C ASN A 76 4.70 3.50 -11.07
N CYS A 77 3.72 2.69 -11.48
CA CYS A 77 3.23 1.56 -10.71
C CYS A 77 4.30 0.48 -10.53
N ASP A 78 5.02 0.13 -11.61
CA ASP A 78 6.11 -0.85 -11.58
C ASP A 78 7.22 -0.40 -10.61
N ASP A 79 7.65 0.87 -10.73
CA ASP A 79 8.68 1.44 -9.86
C ASP A 79 8.23 1.48 -8.38
N PHE A 80 6.94 1.72 -8.12
CA PHE A 80 6.38 1.73 -6.77
C PHE A 80 6.30 0.32 -6.15
N ILE A 81 5.94 -0.68 -6.95
CA ILE A 81 5.95 -2.09 -6.55
C ILE A 81 7.38 -2.56 -6.27
N ALA A 82 8.33 -2.22 -7.14
CA ALA A 82 9.75 -2.55 -6.97
C ALA A 82 10.34 -1.96 -5.68
N ALA A 83 9.80 -0.83 -5.21
CA ALA A 83 10.17 -0.20 -3.94
C ALA A 83 9.44 -0.79 -2.71
N GLY A 84 8.70 -1.89 -2.86
CA GLY A 84 8.02 -2.59 -1.76
C GLY A 84 6.57 -2.15 -1.52
N GLY A 85 6.02 -1.32 -2.40
CA GLY A 85 4.63 -0.89 -2.36
C GLY A 85 3.67 -1.81 -3.12
N ARG A 86 2.40 -1.42 -3.17
CA ARG A 86 1.41 -1.98 -4.10
C ARG A 86 0.95 -0.91 -5.07
N ALA A 87 0.48 -1.31 -6.24
CA ALA A 87 -0.04 -0.34 -7.19
C ALA A 87 -1.25 -0.87 -7.99
N ILE A 88 -2.09 0.06 -8.42
CA ILE A 88 -3.23 -0.13 -9.31
C ILE A 88 -3.03 0.81 -10.50
N VAL A 89 -2.89 0.24 -11.70
CA VAL A 89 -2.89 1.04 -12.92
C VAL A 89 -4.31 1.53 -13.19
N PHE A 90 -4.49 2.85 -13.19
CA PHE A 90 -5.76 3.49 -13.54
C PHE A 90 -5.99 3.38 -15.06
N PRO A 91 -7.10 2.79 -15.54
CA PRO A 91 -7.36 2.72 -16.98
C PRO A 91 -7.46 4.10 -17.62
N ALA A 92 -6.67 4.35 -18.65
CA ALA A 92 -6.66 5.64 -19.34
C ALA A 92 -6.41 5.45 -20.85
N PRO A 93 -6.86 6.38 -21.72
CA PRO A 93 -6.75 6.23 -23.17
C PRO A 93 -5.32 6.03 -23.70
N TRP A 94 -4.31 6.44 -22.93
CA TRP A 94 -2.89 6.38 -23.32
C TRP A 94 -2.12 5.20 -22.73
N ASN A 95 -2.75 4.33 -21.95
CA ASN A 95 -2.13 3.11 -21.45
C ASN A 95 -2.82 1.85 -22.00
N SER A 96 -2.23 0.68 -21.74
CA SER A 96 -2.70 -0.62 -22.27
C SER A 96 -4.09 -1.06 -21.77
N TRP A 97 -4.78 -0.23 -20.99
CA TRP A 97 -6.11 -0.49 -20.44
C TRP A 97 -7.18 0.43 -21.06
N SER A 98 -6.89 1.02 -22.23
CA SER A 98 -7.75 1.97 -22.94
C SER A 98 -9.17 1.47 -23.23
N ASP A 99 -9.35 0.15 -23.36
CA ASP A 99 -10.63 -0.47 -23.74
C ASP A 99 -11.58 -0.68 -22.56
N TRP A 100 -11.16 -0.30 -21.35
CA TRP A 100 -11.97 -0.51 -20.16
C TRP A 100 -13.12 0.52 -20.08
N LYS A 101 -14.36 0.03 -20.16
CA LYS A 101 -15.58 0.86 -20.21
C LYS A 101 -15.78 1.74 -18.97
N ASP A 102 -15.42 1.24 -17.79
CA ASP A 102 -15.52 1.97 -16.53
C ASP A 102 -14.21 1.90 -15.72
N SER A 103 -13.40 2.95 -15.85
CA SER A 103 -12.10 3.03 -15.19
C SER A 103 -12.22 3.04 -13.66
N LEU A 104 -13.29 3.62 -13.13
CA LEU A 104 -13.50 3.74 -11.70
C LEU A 104 -13.88 2.40 -11.08
N GLU A 105 -14.76 1.65 -11.74
CA GLU A 105 -15.11 0.29 -11.31
C GLU A 105 -13.89 -0.63 -11.32
N ALA A 106 -13.00 -0.49 -12.32
CA ALA A 106 -11.75 -1.23 -12.37
C ALA A 106 -10.87 -0.99 -11.13
N VAL A 107 -10.80 0.27 -10.67
CA VAL A 107 -10.06 0.65 -9.47
C VAL A 107 -10.72 0.06 -8.23
N LYS A 108 -12.04 0.20 -8.07
CA LYS A 108 -12.79 -0.34 -6.93
C LYS A 108 -12.60 -1.85 -6.78
N ILE A 109 -12.71 -2.61 -7.89
CA ILE A 109 -12.50 -4.06 -7.90
C ILE A 109 -11.07 -4.41 -7.45
N ARG A 110 -10.06 -3.78 -8.04
CA ARG A 110 -8.65 -4.06 -7.72
C ARG A 110 -8.29 -3.68 -6.29
N PHE A 111 -8.80 -2.54 -5.81
CA PHE A 111 -8.61 -2.10 -4.44
C PHE A 111 -9.18 -3.13 -3.46
N ASN A 112 -10.41 -3.61 -3.70
CA ASN A 112 -11.02 -4.64 -2.86
C ASN A 112 -10.26 -5.97 -2.87
N ILE A 113 -9.67 -6.36 -4.00
CA ILE A 113 -8.80 -7.56 -4.08
C ILE A 113 -7.56 -7.38 -3.20
N ILE A 114 -6.89 -6.22 -3.28
CA ILE A 114 -5.70 -5.93 -2.48
C ILE A 114 -6.06 -5.90 -0.98
N LYS A 115 -7.12 -5.16 -0.61
CA LYS A 115 -7.60 -5.05 0.78
C LYS A 115 -7.92 -6.42 1.37
N ARG A 116 -8.59 -7.31 0.63
CA ARG A 116 -8.88 -8.68 1.09
C ARG A 116 -7.61 -9.50 1.32
N LYS A 117 -6.61 -9.41 0.43
CA LYS A 117 -5.35 -10.14 0.61
C LYS A 117 -4.62 -9.69 1.88
N LEU A 118 -4.61 -8.39 2.17
CA LEU A 118 -4.04 -7.82 3.39
C LEU A 118 -4.71 -8.35 4.66
N LEU A 119 -6.05 -8.31 4.70
CA LEU A 119 -6.81 -8.83 5.84
C LEU A 119 -6.60 -10.33 6.04
N MET A 120 -6.44 -11.11 4.96
CA MET A 120 -6.15 -12.54 5.05
C MET A 120 -4.73 -12.81 5.58
N THR A 121 -3.73 -12.02 5.18
CA THR A 121 -2.36 -12.17 5.71
C THR A 121 -2.29 -11.86 7.19
N GLU A 122 -2.96 -10.80 7.65
CA GLU A 122 -3.05 -10.46 9.08
C GLU A 122 -3.80 -11.53 9.87
N THR A 123 -4.90 -12.06 9.32
CA THR A 123 -5.69 -13.14 9.97
C THR A 123 -4.89 -14.44 10.10
N CYS A 124 -4.05 -14.77 9.13
CA CYS A 124 -3.19 -15.95 9.19
C CYS A 124 -2.06 -15.77 10.22
N ILE A 125 -1.46 -14.58 10.31
CA ILE A 125 -0.42 -14.28 11.32
C ILE A 125 -1.00 -14.34 12.72
N CYS A 126 -2.15 -13.70 12.99
CA CYS A 126 -2.75 -13.77 14.34
C CYS A 126 -3.33 -15.15 14.70
N LYS A 127 -3.54 -16.06 13.73
CA LYS A 127 -3.75 -17.49 14.00
C LYS A 127 -2.47 -18.20 14.39
N ILE A 128 -1.33 -17.87 13.78
CA ILE A 128 -0.03 -18.44 14.15
C ILE A 128 0.37 -17.96 15.55
N ASP A 129 0.24 -16.67 15.85
CA ASP A 129 0.63 -16.12 17.15
C ASP A 129 -0.20 -16.68 18.32
N ARG A 130 -1.50 -16.93 18.11
CA ARG A 130 -2.34 -17.61 19.12
C ARG A 130 -2.00 -19.08 19.34
N TYR A 131 -1.32 -19.75 18.40
CA TYR A 131 -0.83 -21.12 18.61
C TYR A 131 0.50 -21.17 19.37
N VAL A 132 1.31 -20.10 19.33
CA VAL A 132 2.59 -20.05 20.06
C VAL A 132 2.39 -19.70 21.54
N GLU A 133 1.33 -18.98 21.90
CA GLU A 133 1.03 -18.64 23.31
C GLU A 133 0.34 -19.76 24.11
N PHE A 134 -0.12 -20.85 23.48
CA PHE A 134 -0.89 -21.93 24.13
C PHE A 134 -0.18 -23.29 24.21
N MET A 135 1.14 -23.34 24.06
CA MET A 135 1.91 -24.53 24.46
C MET A 135 2.54 -24.31 25.84
N PRO A 136 2.03 -24.93 26.93
CA PRO A 136 2.83 -25.08 28.13
C PRO A 136 4.02 -25.96 27.77
N LEU A 137 5.22 -25.37 27.79
CA LEU A 137 6.49 -26.07 27.88
C LEU A 137 6.45 -26.96 29.14
N LYS A 138 5.95 -28.19 29.02
CA LYS A 138 6.26 -29.25 29.97
C LYS A 138 7.69 -29.70 29.67
N ILE A 139 8.65 -28.97 30.22
CA ILE A 139 10.01 -29.47 30.38
C ILE A 139 9.91 -30.56 31.46
N HIS A 140 9.78 -31.81 31.03
CA HIS A 140 9.94 -32.96 31.91
C HIS A 140 11.39 -32.95 32.42
N GLN A 141 11.57 -32.82 33.73
CA GLN A 141 12.80 -33.20 34.41
C GLN A 141 12.96 -34.72 34.28
N GLY A 142 13.58 -35.15 33.19
CA GLY A 142 14.15 -36.48 33.07
C GLY A 142 15.56 -36.45 33.63
N ARG A 143 15.75 -37.00 34.84
CA ARG A 143 17.06 -37.52 35.25
C ARG A 143 17.51 -38.52 34.20
N VAL A 144 18.67 -38.29 33.61
CA VAL A 144 19.43 -39.34 32.95
C VAL A 144 20.77 -39.38 33.66
N ASP A 145 20.87 -40.29 34.63
CA ASP A 145 22.15 -40.71 35.18
C ASP A 145 22.89 -41.44 34.04
N ASN A 146 24.02 -40.88 33.58
CA ASN A 146 24.92 -41.57 32.65
C ASN A 146 26.34 -41.62 33.27
N PRO A 147 26.82 -42.80 33.72
CA PRO A 147 28.07 -42.93 34.47
C PRO A 147 29.34 -43.10 33.62
N ASN A 148 29.37 -42.75 32.34
CA ASN A 148 30.58 -42.92 31.51
C ASN A 148 30.99 -41.65 30.76
N CYS A 149 31.79 -40.80 31.43
CA CYS A 149 32.62 -39.80 30.78
C CYS A 149 34.08 -39.99 31.26
N PRO A 150 35.02 -40.40 30.38
CA PRO A 150 36.41 -40.57 30.76
C PRO A 150 37.13 -39.21 30.85
N VAL A 151 37.72 -38.94 32.01
CA VAL A 151 38.63 -37.82 32.24
C VAL A 151 40.04 -38.17 31.76
N HIS A 152 40.53 -37.43 30.75
CA HIS A 152 41.94 -37.21 30.48
C HIS A 152 42.06 -35.70 30.20
N GLY A 153 42.85 -34.88 30.90
CA GLY A 153 44.11 -35.13 31.59
C GLY A 153 45.23 -34.49 30.77
N VAL A 154 45.45 -33.18 30.92
CA VAL A 154 46.73 -32.49 30.71
C VAL A 154 46.80 -31.34 31.72
#